data_AF-A0A957L191-F1
#
_entry.id   AF-A0A957L191-F1
#
_cell.length_a   1.000
_cell.length_b   1.000
_cell.length_c   1.000
_cell.angle_alpha   90.00
_cell.angle_beta   90.00
_cell.angle_gamma   90.00
#
_symmetry.space_group_name_H-M   'P 1'
#
loop_
_entity.id
_entity.type
_entity.pdbx_description
1 polymer ?
#
loop_
_entity_poly.entity_id
_entity_poly.type
_entity_poly.pdbx_seq_one_letter_code
_entity_poly.pdbx_strand_id
1 'polypeptide(L)'
;MKDSFSEKRTHQTVAFNPERAAVLVVDMLNDFFKPGGAMVLEGGDILYKPIETLNARARELGMPVFWLNQTLPPDDTLFQKRVVHCL
;
A
#
# COMPACT_ATOMS: atom_id res chain seq x y z
N MET A 1 10.73 18.77 8.35
CA MET A 1 9.87 17.71 8.89
C MET A 1 10.56 16.39 8.54
N LYS A 2 10.99 15.58 9.50
CA LYS A 2 11.65 14.29 9.19
C LYS A 2 10.55 13.33 8.76
N ASP A 3 10.66 12.85 7.53
CA ASP A 3 9.82 11.80 6.98
C ASP A 3 10.00 10.53 7.84
N SER A 4 8.98 10.18 8.63
CA SER A 4 9.03 9.03 9.55
C SER A 4 8.69 7.71 8.84
N PHE A 5 8.25 7.78 7.59
CA PHE A 5 8.00 6.60 6.80
C PHE A 5 9.35 6.00 6.39
N SER A 6 9.49 4.68 6.51
CA SER A 6 10.71 3.95 6.13
C SER A 6 10.84 3.91 4.61
N GLU A 7 11.04 5.07 4.00
CA GLU A 7 11.30 5.21 2.59
C GLU A 7 12.74 4.74 2.31
N LYS A 8 12.88 3.50 1.84
CA LYS A 8 14.11 3.08 1.17
C LYS A 8 14.08 3.57 -0.27
N ARG A 9 14.29 4.89 -0.47
CA ARG A 9 14.47 5.45 -1.81
C ARG A 9 15.82 5.01 -2.35
N THR A 10 15.80 4.19 -3.39
CA THR A 10 16.95 4.05 -4.27
C THR A 10 16.91 5.22 -5.26
N HIS A 11 17.93 6.07 -5.25
CA HIS A 11 18.10 7.16 -6.23
C HIS A 11 18.52 6.60 -7.60
N GLN A 12 17.74 5.68 -8.14
CA GLN A 12 17.92 5.15 -9.48
C GLN A 12 16.85 5.74 -10.39
N THR A 13 17.28 6.43 -11.44
CA THR A 13 16.39 6.84 -12.51
C THR A 13 16.01 5.60 -13.31
N VAL A 14 14.73 5.25 -13.30
CA VAL A 14 14.19 4.14 -14.09
C VAL A 14 13.55 4.72 -15.35
N ALA A 15 13.87 4.16 -16.52
CA ALA A 15 13.13 4.45 -17.74
C ALA A 15 11.70 3.89 -17.60
N PHE A 16 10.71 4.78 -17.53
CA PHE A 16 9.32 4.39 -17.31
C PHE A 16 8.55 4.42 -18.63
N ASN A 17 8.01 3.25 -19.03
CA ASN A 17 7.08 3.14 -20.16
C ASN A 17 5.71 2.67 -19.62
N PRO A 18 4.67 3.53 -19.64
CA PRO A 18 3.31 3.18 -19.21
C PRO A 18 2.74 1.93 -19.89
N GLU A 19 3.04 1.70 -21.17
CA GLU A 19 2.53 0.55 -21.94
C GLU A 19 3.12 -0.80 -21.46
N ARG A 20 4.21 -0.75 -20.70
CA ARG A 20 4.93 -1.93 -20.17
C ARG A 20 5.00 -1.94 -18.66
N ALA A 21 4.19 -1.10 -18.00
CA ALA A 21 4.17 -0.95 -16.55
C ALA A 21 2.77 -1.21 -16.00
N ALA A 22 2.70 -1.52 -14.71
CA ALA A 22 1.47 -1.64 -13.95
C ALA A 22 1.65 -0.99 -12.59
N VAL A 23 0.54 -0.58 -11.97
CA VAL A 23 0.52 -0.11 -10.59
C VAL A 23 0.01 -1.24 -9.69
N LEU A 24 0.74 -1.53 -8.63
CA LEU A 24 0.31 -2.43 -7.57
C LEU A 24 0.08 -1.58 -6.31
N VAL A 25 -1.15 -1.54 -5.82
CA VAL A 25 -1.49 -0.93 -4.54
C VAL A 25 -1.60 -2.04 -3.52
N VAL A 26 -0.72 -2.03 -2.52
CA VAL A 26 -0.55 -3.14 -1.57
C VAL A 26 -1.08 -2.74 -0.20
N ASP A 27 -2.01 -3.53 0.32
CA ASP A 27 -2.46 -3.51 1.72
C ASP A 27 -2.94 -2.14 2.23
N MET A 28 -3.62 -1.39 1.37
CA MET A 28 -4.36 -0.18 1.75
C MET A 28 -5.68 -0.54 2.46
N LEU A 29 -5.60 -1.38 3.49
CA LEU A 29 -6.73 -1.96 4.22
C LEU A 29 -7.11 -1.17 5.46
N ASN A 30 -8.36 -1.27 5.88
CA ASN A 30 -8.84 -0.57 7.06
C ASN A 30 -8.07 -0.95 8.34
N ASP A 31 -7.66 -2.21 8.46
CA ASP A 31 -6.87 -2.69 9.59
C ASP A 31 -5.55 -1.95 9.77
N PHE A 32 -5.00 -1.38 8.70
CA PHE A 32 -3.77 -0.61 8.72
C PHE A 32 -3.97 0.91 8.71
N PHE A 33 -5.17 1.41 8.37
CA PHE A 33 -5.35 2.83 8.05
C PHE A 33 -6.56 3.53 8.70
N LYS A 34 -7.48 2.79 9.33
CA LYS A 34 -8.68 3.37 9.97
C LYS A 34 -8.60 3.32 11.50
N PRO A 35 -9.15 4.31 12.21
CA PRO A 35 -9.31 4.22 13.66
C PRO A 35 -10.05 2.93 14.05
N GLY A 36 -9.48 2.17 14.99
CA GLY A 36 -9.99 0.86 15.39
C GLY A 36 -9.49 -0.32 14.56
N GLY A 37 -8.66 -0.09 13.54
CA GLY A 37 -7.95 -1.16 12.84
C GLY A 37 -6.98 -1.90 13.76
N ALA A 38 -6.76 -3.20 13.50
CA ALA A 38 -5.93 -4.04 14.35
C ALA A 38 -4.44 -3.61 14.36
N MET A 39 -3.95 -3.02 13.27
CA MET A 39 -2.55 -2.69 13.05
C MET A 39 -2.37 -1.30 12.42
N VAL A 40 -3.08 -0.28 12.94
CA VAL A 40 -3.04 1.06 12.36
C VAL A 40 -1.61 1.59 12.29
N LEU A 41 -1.19 1.97 11.09
CA LEU A 41 0.06 2.67 10.84
C LEU A 41 -0.13 4.16 11.17
N GLU A 42 0.50 4.60 12.25
CA GLU A 42 0.48 6.01 12.64
C GLU A 42 1.09 6.90 11.52
N GLY A 43 0.33 7.92 11.10
CA GLY A 43 0.70 8.81 10.00
C GLY A 43 0.61 8.18 8.60
N GLY A 44 0.02 6.97 8.45
CA GLY A 44 -0.13 6.33 7.14
C GLY A 44 -1.07 7.08 6.18
N ASP A 45 -1.98 7.91 6.70
CA ASP A 45 -2.93 8.70 5.92
C ASP A 45 -2.26 9.66 4.91
N ILE A 46 -0.99 10.01 5.12
CA ILE A 46 -0.17 10.74 4.14
C ILE A 46 -0.14 10.07 2.76
N LEU A 47 -0.35 8.74 2.71
CA LEU A 47 -0.32 7.95 1.48
C LEU A 47 -1.60 8.05 0.65
N TYR A 48 -2.72 8.51 1.22
CA TYR A 48 -4.00 8.56 0.50
C TYR A 48 -3.94 9.41 -0.76
N LYS A 49 -3.44 10.64 -0.65
CA LYS A 49 -3.42 11.57 -1.79
C LYS A 49 -2.43 11.16 -2.89
N PRO A 50 -1.19 10.73 -2.58
CA PRO A 50 -0.27 10.17 -3.56
C PRO A 50 -0.85 8.96 -4.30
N ILE A 51 -1.46 8.01 -3.59
CA ILE A 51 -2.04 6.80 -4.19
C ILE A 51 -3.25 7.14 -5.06
N GLU A 52 -4.13 8.03 -4.61
CA GLU A 52 -5.26 8.53 -5.41
C GLU A 52 -4.76 9.13 -6.73
N THR A 53 -3.73 9.98 -6.65
CA THR A 53 -3.13 10.64 -7.81
C THR A 53 -2.50 9.63 -8.77
N LEU A 54 -1.73 8.67 -8.24
CA LEU A 54 -1.10 7.62 -9.03
C LEU A 54 -2.15 6.74 -9.74
N ASN A 55 -3.20 6.34 -9.03
CA ASN A 55 -4.28 5.53 -9.59
C ASN A 55 -5.03 6.29 -10.71
N ALA A 56 -5.32 7.58 -10.52
CA ALA A 56 -5.95 8.40 -11.55
C ALA A 56 -5.09 8.49 -12.81
N ARG A 57 -3.79 8.80 -12.66
CA ARG A 57 -2.85 8.87 -13.79
C ARG A 57 -2.65 7.54 -14.49
N ALA A 58 -2.55 6.45 -13.74
CA ALA A 58 -2.43 5.11 -14.31
C ALA A 58 -3.64 4.79 -15.20
N ARG A 59 -4.86 5.09 -14.74
CA ARG A 59 -6.09 4.90 -15.51
C ARG A 59 -6.15 5.78 -16.76
N GLU A 60 -5.78 7.06 -16.65
CA GLU A 60 -5.71 7.98 -17.79
C GLU A 60 -4.76 7.46 -18.89
N LEU A 61 -3.66 6.81 -18.50
CA LEU A 61 -2.66 6.24 -19.40
C LEU A 61 -2.98 4.80 -19.84
N GLY A 62 -4.14 4.25 -19.46
CA GLY A 62 -4.53 2.88 -19.80
C GLY A 62 -3.70 1.79 -19.10
N MET A 63 -2.97 2.13 -18.04
CA MET A 63 -2.16 1.19 -17.28
C MET A 63 -3.04 0.25 -16.44
N PRO A 64 -2.67 -1.04 -16.33
CA PRO A 64 -3.27 -1.93 -15.34
C PRO A 64 -3.02 -1.44 -13.91
N VAL A 65 -4.06 -1.48 -13.08
CA VAL A 65 -3.96 -1.20 -11.64
C VAL A 65 -4.49 -2.41 -10.86
N PHE A 66 -3.64 -3.01 -10.06
CA PHE A 66 -3.96 -4.17 -9.21
C PHE A 66 -3.98 -3.77 -7.75
N TRP A 67 -5.01 -4.22 -7.03
CA TRP A 67 -5.11 -4.08 -5.59
C TRP A 67 -4.79 -5.42 -4.96
N LEU A 68 -3.76 -5.44 -4.13
CA LEU A 68 -3.37 -6.61 -3.35
C LEU A 68 -3.81 -6.38 -1.92
N ASN A 69 -4.64 -7.29 -1.44
CA ASN A 69 -5.21 -7.24 -0.11
C ASN A 69 -4.74 -8.49 0.62
N GLN A 70 -4.07 -8.30 1.75
CA GLN A 70 -3.81 -9.37 2.68
C GLN A 70 -5.15 -9.93 3.19
N THR A 71 -5.26 -11.25 3.21
CA THR A 71 -6.41 -11.99 3.74
C THR A 71 -5.86 -13.24 4.42
N LEU A 72 -6.07 -13.36 5.72
CA LEU A 72 -5.47 -14.38 6.57
C LEU A 72 -6.57 -15.27 7.16
N PRO A 73 -6.42 -16.60 7.14
CA PRO A 73 -7.34 -17.46 7.85
C PRO A 73 -7.25 -17.22 9.38
N PRO A 74 -8.31 -17.48 10.16
CA PRO A 74 -8.33 -17.22 11.60
C PRO A 74 -7.22 -17.93 12.41
N ASP A 75 -6.65 -19.01 11.89
CA ASP A 75 -5.59 -19.81 12.49
C ASP A 75 -4.20 -19.57 11.86
N ASP A 76 -4.01 -18.46 11.13
CA ASP A 76 -2.75 -18.17 10.47
C ASP A 76 -1.57 -18.08 11.47
N THR A 77 -0.48 -18.77 11.13
CA THR A 77 0.74 -18.80 11.95
C THR A 77 1.40 -17.42 12.12
N LEU A 78 1.09 -16.44 11.26
CA LEU A 78 1.54 -15.05 11.40
C LEU A 78 1.10 -14.45 12.73
N PHE A 79 -0.04 -14.87 13.27
CA PHE A 79 -0.57 -14.39 14.55
C PHE A 79 0.29 -14.79 15.76
N GLN A 80 1.26 -15.69 15.59
CA GLN A 80 2.28 -15.95 16.60
C GLN A 80 3.27 -14.78 16.77
N LYS A 81 3.37 -13.89 15.77
CA LYS A 81 4.33 -12.77 15.71
C LYS A 81 3.67 -11.40 15.53
N ARG A 82 2.39 -11.36 15.18
CA ARG A 82 1.60 -10.16 14.89
C ARG A 82 0.25 -10.28 15.58
N VAL A 83 -0.41 -9.15 15.83
CA VAL A 83 -1.81 -9.15 16.27
C VAL A 83 -2.68 -9.77 15.18
N VAL A 84 -3.84 -10.32 15.53
CA VAL A 84 -4.82 -10.81 14.57
C VAL A 84 -5.33 -9.64 13.73
N HIS A 85 -5.26 -9.77 12.40
CA HIS A 85 -5.60 -8.72 11.44
C HIS A 85 -5.94 -9.34 10.08
N CYS A 86 -6.60 -8.59 9.22
CA CYS A 86 -6.92 -8.92 7.83
C CYS A 86 -7.59 -10.29 7.68
N LEU A 87 -8.56 -10.61 8.53
CA LEU A 87 -9.38 -11.83 8.43
C LEU A 87 -10.35 -11.78 7.23
#